data_AF-A0A9X3XBP6-F1
#
_entry.id   AF-A0A9X3XBP6-F1
#
_cell.length_a   1.000
_cell.length_b   1.000
_cell.length_c   1.000
_cell.angle_alpha   90.00
_cell.angle_beta   90.00
_cell.angle_gamma   90.00
#
_symmetry.space_group_name_H-M   'P 1'
#
loop_
_entity.id
_entity.type
_entity.pdbx_description
1 polymer ?
#
loop_
_entity_poly.entity_id
_entity_poly.type
_entity_poly.pdbx_seq_one_letter_code
_entity_poly.pdbx_strand_id
1 'polypeptide(L)'
;MRQIPITYGLLYFLDELEFTESGLAADEDAAVLAPPFAEAIGEWESLFAQERAARRGVTRAEAVVAVRNERLDSLTKRFAAAVRAFVPELLAKFFGGAAPGQFVRKGLRDQCEKTREVLLPEAKKLGPNHELSPFATPIDTVSKAALEALEVRTKAKGNRQLVSNETDEWKEGINALRTTTYAELLKIATAKKLPKSWVESFFRKPDAARGEDVDTGEGAEVEGEGP
;
A
#
# COMPACT_ATOMS: atom_id res chain seq x y z
N MET A 1 -5.24 30.24 -10.02
CA MET A 1 -4.59 28.97 -10.37
C MET A 1 -5.03 27.91 -9.37
N ARG A 2 -5.49 26.74 -9.83
CA ARG A 2 -6.00 25.70 -8.92
C ARG A 2 -4.87 24.70 -8.64
N GLN A 3 -4.70 24.35 -7.36
CA GLN A 3 -3.79 23.29 -6.95
C GLN A 3 -4.25 21.94 -7.51
N ILE A 4 -3.30 21.06 -7.78
CA ILE A 4 -3.56 19.67 -8.17
C ILE A 4 -3.99 18.92 -6.90
N PRO A 5 -5.12 18.20 -6.90
CA PRO A 5 -5.51 17.37 -5.76
C PRO A 5 -4.43 16.32 -5.42
N ILE A 6 -4.00 16.26 -4.15
CA ILE A 6 -2.96 15.32 -3.68
C ILE A 6 -3.38 13.85 -3.90
N THR A 7 -4.69 13.60 -3.96
CA THR A 7 -5.26 12.27 -4.25
C THR A 7 -4.94 11.77 -5.66
N TYR A 8 -4.51 12.64 -6.58
CA TYR A 8 -4.11 12.22 -7.92
C TYR A 8 -2.76 11.47 -7.89
N GLY A 9 -2.60 10.57 -8.86
CA GLY A 9 -1.42 9.72 -8.97
C GLY A 9 -0.18 10.49 -9.45
N LEU A 10 1.01 9.94 -9.16
CA LEU A 10 2.30 10.51 -9.55
C LEU A 10 2.41 10.83 -11.05
N LEU A 11 1.83 10.00 -11.93
CA LEU A 11 1.85 10.25 -13.38
C LEU A 11 1.08 11.52 -13.77
N TYR A 12 -0.04 11.81 -13.10
CA TYR A 12 -0.78 13.03 -13.36
C TYR A 12 0.05 14.28 -12.99
N PHE A 13 0.76 14.22 -11.86
CA PHE A 13 1.67 15.30 -11.47
C PHE A 13 2.82 15.47 -12.47
N LEU A 14 3.37 14.37 -13.00
CA LEU A 14 4.37 14.44 -14.06
C LEU A 14 3.83 15.14 -15.31
N ASP A 15 2.67 14.72 -15.83
CA ASP A 15 2.07 15.32 -17.02
C ASP A 15 1.83 16.84 -16.86
N GLU A 16 1.46 17.27 -15.64
CA GLU A 16 1.29 18.68 -15.29
C GLU A 16 2.62 19.44 -15.22
N LEU A 17 3.67 18.81 -14.65
CA LEU A 17 5.01 19.40 -14.58
C LEU A 17 5.60 19.55 -15.98
N GLU A 18 5.56 18.50 -16.81
CA GLU A 18 6.09 18.53 -18.19
C GLU A 18 5.37 19.58 -19.04
N PHE A 19 4.04 19.67 -18.93
CA PHE A 19 3.30 20.70 -19.64
C PHE A 19 3.71 22.11 -19.23
N THR A 20 3.82 22.37 -17.93
CA THR A 20 4.21 23.69 -17.43
C THR A 20 5.66 24.01 -17.76
N GLU A 21 6.58 23.07 -17.58
CA GLU A 21 8.00 23.21 -17.92
C GLU A 21 8.17 23.58 -19.40
N SER A 22 7.60 22.78 -20.29
CA SER A 22 7.75 22.99 -21.73
C SER A 22 7.06 24.26 -22.20
N GLY A 23 5.92 24.61 -21.60
CA GLY A 23 5.26 25.89 -21.84
C GLY A 23 6.14 27.08 -21.44
N LEU A 24 6.72 27.04 -20.24
CA LEU A 24 7.62 28.10 -19.74
C LEU A 24 8.87 28.20 -20.62
N ALA A 25 9.49 27.08 -20.97
CA ALA A 25 10.71 27.04 -21.79
C ALA A 25 10.49 27.57 -23.23
N ALA A 26 9.27 27.43 -23.76
CA ALA A 26 8.92 27.88 -25.10
C ALA A 26 8.65 29.40 -25.20
N ASP A 27 8.46 30.10 -24.07
CA ASP A 27 8.16 31.53 -24.03
C ASP A 27 9.39 32.30 -23.52
N GLU A 28 9.94 33.20 -24.35
CA GLU A 28 11.14 33.99 -24.01
C GLU A 28 10.98 34.80 -22.72
N ASP A 29 9.77 35.22 -22.39
CA ASP A 29 9.48 36.04 -21.21
C ASP A 29 9.40 35.22 -19.93
N ALA A 30 9.14 33.91 -20.05
CA ALA A 30 8.91 33.00 -18.94
C ALA A 30 9.97 31.90 -18.77
N ALA A 31 10.86 31.71 -19.75
CA ALA A 31 11.85 30.62 -19.78
C ALA A 31 12.72 30.51 -18.53
N VAL A 32 13.00 31.63 -17.84
CA VAL A 32 13.76 31.65 -16.59
C VAL A 32 13.07 30.90 -15.44
N LEU A 33 11.76 30.67 -15.53
CA LEU A 33 10.97 29.96 -14.53
C LEU A 33 10.87 28.44 -14.80
N ALA A 34 11.35 27.95 -15.95
CA ALA A 34 11.31 26.53 -16.30
C ALA A 34 12.25 25.62 -15.46
N PRO A 35 13.50 26.02 -15.12
CA PRO A 35 14.46 25.11 -14.50
C PRO A 35 14.00 24.42 -13.20
N PRO A 36 13.28 25.07 -12.26
CA PRO A 36 12.74 24.40 -11.08
C PRO A 36 11.75 23.26 -11.40
N PHE A 37 11.02 23.34 -12.52
CA PHE A 37 10.14 22.26 -12.95
C PHE A 37 10.95 21.09 -13.52
N ALA A 38 12.01 21.36 -14.28
CA ALA A 38 12.92 20.32 -14.78
C ALA A 38 13.58 19.54 -13.63
N GLU A 39 13.97 20.23 -12.54
CA GLU A 39 14.49 19.59 -11.33
C GLU A 39 13.43 18.68 -10.67
N ALA A 40 12.21 19.19 -10.48
CA ALA A 40 11.10 18.42 -9.93
C ALA A 40 10.72 17.18 -10.77
N ILE A 41 10.83 17.27 -12.10
CA ILE A 41 10.66 16.13 -13.03
C ILE A 41 11.77 15.09 -12.79
N GLY A 42 13.01 15.51 -12.56
CA GLY A 42 14.11 14.60 -12.22
C GLY A 42 13.88 13.86 -10.90
N GLU A 43 13.35 14.54 -9.87
CA GLU A 43 13.01 13.92 -8.59
C GLU A 43 11.90 12.87 -8.72
N TRP A 44 10.94 13.11 -9.61
CA TRP A 44 9.80 12.23 -9.85
C TRP A 44 10.23 10.80 -10.22
N GLU A 45 11.24 10.63 -11.07
CA GLU A 45 11.66 9.30 -11.54
C GLU A 45 12.12 8.42 -10.38
N SER A 46 12.94 8.99 -9.49
CA SER A 46 13.44 8.31 -8.30
C SER A 46 12.29 7.94 -7.36
N LEU A 47 11.40 8.89 -7.08
CA LEU A 47 10.26 8.70 -6.20
C LEU A 47 9.29 7.63 -6.75
N PHE A 48 9.00 7.68 -8.06
CA PHE A 48 8.14 6.70 -8.72
C PHE A 48 8.73 5.28 -8.69
N ALA A 49 10.04 5.15 -8.88
CA ALA A 49 10.73 3.87 -8.75
C ALA A 49 10.64 3.30 -7.32
N GLN A 50 10.82 4.15 -6.31
CA GLN A 50 10.69 3.79 -4.88
C GLN A 50 9.26 3.37 -4.53
N GLU A 51 8.26 4.11 -4.99
CA GLU A 51 6.84 3.83 -4.81
C GLU A 51 6.49 2.44 -5.34
N ARG A 52 6.87 2.17 -6.59
CA ARG A 52 6.63 0.88 -7.25
C ARG A 52 7.40 -0.26 -6.57
N ALA A 53 8.63 -0.01 -6.11
CA ALA A 53 9.40 -0.97 -5.35
C ALA A 53 8.74 -1.32 -4.01
N ALA A 54 8.25 -0.33 -3.27
CA ALA A 54 7.58 -0.51 -1.98
C ALA A 54 6.26 -1.28 -2.13
N ARG A 55 5.43 -0.95 -3.13
CA ARG A 55 4.21 -1.73 -3.45
C ARG A 55 4.52 -3.20 -3.73
N ARG A 56 5.50 -3.46 -4.61
CA ARG A 56 5.94 -4.83 -4.92
C ARG A 56 6.49 -5.54 -3.70
N GLY A 57 7.21 -4.83 -2.83
CA GLY A 57 7.73 -5.36 -1.57
C GLY A 57 6.62 -5.89 -0.67
N VAL A 58 5.53 -5.14 -0.51
CA VAL A 58 4.35 -5.58 0.26
C VAL A 58 3.72 -6.81 -0.37
N THR A 59 3.44 -6.79 -1.69
CA THR A 59 2.83 -7.93 -2.38
C THR A 59 3.67 -9.21 -2.25
N ARG A 60 5.00 -9.10 -2.41
CA ARG A 60 5.91 -10.24 -2.24
C ARG A 60 5.88 -10.77 -0.81
N ALA A 61 5.93 -9.90 0.19
CA ALA A 61 5.89 -10.31 1.58
C ALA A 61 4.55 -10.97 1.95
N GLU A 62 3.43 -10.47 1.42
CA GLU A 62 2.11 -11.08 1.59
C GLU A 62 2.02 -12.46 0.95
N ALA A 63 2.58 -12.63 -0.26
CA ALA A 63 2.65 -13.93 -0.92
C ALA A 63 3.48 -14.93 -0.10
N VAL A 64 4.62 -14.51 0.45
CA VAL A 64 5.43 -15.37 1.33
C VAL A 64 4.63 -15.77 2.57
N VAL A 65 3.95 -14.83 3.23
CA VAL A 65 3.10 -15.14 4.39
C VAL A 65 2.02 -16.16 4.03
N ALA A 66 1.33 -16.01 2.90
CA ALA A 66 0.30 -16.95 2.45
C ALA A 66 0.88 -18.37 2.25
N VAL A 67 2.03 -18.49 1.59
CA VAL A 67 2.70 -19.79 1.39
C VAL A 67 3.13 -20.40 2.72
N ARG A 68 3.64 -19.62 3.66
CA ARG A 68 4.06 -20.12 4.99
C ARG A 68 2.86 -20.54 5.84
N ASN A 69 1.76 -19.81 5.78
CA ASN A 69 0.50 -20.16 6.43
C ASN A 69 0.00 -21.52 5.94
N GLU A 70 -0.13 -21.71 4.63
CA GLU A 70 -0.62 -22.98 4.07
C GLU A 70 0.30 -24.16 4.43
N ARG A 71 1.62 -23.96 4.42
CA ARG A 71 2.57 -25.01 4.84
C ARG A 71 2.40 -25.39 6.31
N LEU A 72 2.23 -24.42 7.19
CA LEU A 72 1.98 -24.68 8.62
C LEU A 72 0.63 -25.37 8.82
N ASP A 73 -0.42 -24.93 8.13
CA ASP A 73 -1.76 -25.52 8.20
C ASP A 73 -1.77 -26.98 7.75
N SER A 74 -1.18 -27.24 6.59
CA SER A 74 -1.05 -28.58 6.02
C SER A 74 -0.29 -29.52 6.97
N LEU A 75 0.82 -29.06 7.55
CA LEU A 75 1.61 -29.86 8.48
C LEU A 75 0.88 -30.08 9.81
N THR A 76 0.20 -29.05 10.32
CA THR A 76 -0.60 -29.12 11.54
C THR A 76 -1.76 -30.10 11.39
N LYS A 77 -2.44 -30.12 10.24
CA LYS A 77 -3.52 -31.09 9.94
C LYS A 77 -2.98 -32.52 9.91
N ARG A 78 -1.82 -32.75 9.29
CA ARG A 78 -1.16 -34.07 9.27
C ARG A 78 -0.75 -34.52 10.67
N PHE A 79 -0.20 -33.61 11.47
CA PHE A 79 0.13 -33.88 12.87
C PHE A 79 -1.12 -34.24 13.67
N ALA A 80 -2.22 -33.50 13.51
CA ALA A 80 -3.48 -33.82 14.18
C ALA A 80 -4.02 -35.20 13.80
N ALA A 81 -3.88 -35.61 12.54
CA ALA A 81 -4.24 -36.96 12.11
C ALA A 81 -3.36 -38.03 12.77
N ALA A 82 -2.04 -37.79 12.86
CA ALA A 82 -1.12 -38.68 13.55
C ALA A 82 -1.42 -38.77 15.07
N VAL A 83 -1.73 -37.64 15.72
CA VAL A 83 -2.15 -37.63 17.14
C VAL A 83 -3.39 -38.49 17.34
N ARG A 84 -4.40 -38.38 16.46
CA ARG A 84 -5.59 -39.24 16.53
C ARG A 84 -5.29 -40.72 16.34
N ALA A 85 -4.28 -41.06 15.55
CA ALA A 85 -3.93 -42.45 15.27
C ALA A 85 -3.13 -43.10 16.40
N PHE A 86 -2.20 -42.35 17.01
CA PHE A 86 -1.23 -42.92 17.95
C PHE A 86 -1.51 -42.61 19.42
N VAL A 87 -2.07 -41.43 19.72
CA VAL A 87 -2.32 -40.92 21.08
C VAL A 87 -3.60 -40.06 21.13
N PRO A 88 -4.77 -40.61 20.77
CA PRO A 88 -6.01 -39.84 20.62
C PRO A 88 -6.44 -39.08 21.87
N GLU A 89 -6.14 -39.61 23.06
CA GLU A 89 -6.42 -39.00 24.36
C GLU A 89 -5.66 -37.67 24.58
N LEU A 90 -4.54 -37.47 23.88
CA LEU A 90 -3.75 -36.24 23.99
C LEU A 90 -4.19 -35.14 23.00
N LEU A 91 -5.16 -35.40 22.12
CA LEU A 91 -5.58 -34.45 21.09
C LEU A 91 -6.00 -33.10 21.68
N ALA A 92 -6.86 -33.11 22.71
CA ALA A 92 -7.28 -31.87 23.36
C ALA A 92 -6.10 -31.13 24.02
N LYS A 93 -5.10 -31.87 24.52
CA LYS A 93 -3.90 -31.30 25.15
C LYS A 93 -3.01 -30.60 24.13
N PHE A 94 -2.75 -31.24 22.99
CA PHE A 94 -1.94 -30.68 21.90
C PHE A 94 -2.51 -29.41 21.29
N PHE A 95 -3.85 -29.31 21.23
CA PHE A 95 -4.55 -28.20 20.58
C PHE A 95 -5.23 -27.23 21.56
N GLY A 96 -4.93 -27.35 22.87
CA GLY A 96 -5.45 -26.45 23.90
C GLY A 96 -6.98 -26.43 23.98
N GLY A 97 -7.61 -27.60 23.83
CA GLY A 97 -9.06 -27.78 23.81
C GLY A 97 -9.74 -27.41 22.48
N ALA A 98 -9.04 -26.78 21.53
CA ALA A 98 -9.61 -26.45 20.23
C ALA A 98 -9.60 -27.66 19.29
N ALA A 99 -10.58 -27.74 18.39
CA ALA A 99 -10.51 -28.68 17.29
C ALA A 99 -9.33 -28.32 16.35
N PRO A 100 -8.60 -29.28 15.75
CA PRO A 100 -7.48 -28.98 14.85
C PRO A 100 -7.87 -28.05 13.68
N GLY A 101 -9.10 -28.17 13.17
CA GLY A 101 -9.62 -27.28 12.13
C GLY A 101 -9.84 -25.84 12.61
N GLN A 102 -10.17 -25.63 13.89
CA GLN A 102 -10.23 -24.29 14.48
C GLN A 102 -8.82 -23.75 14.77
N PHE A 103 -7.88 -24.62 15.14
CA PHE A 103 -6.50 -24.23 15.42
C PHE A 103 -5.81 -23.62 14.20
N VAL A 104 -5.98 -24.22 13.01
CA VAL A 104 -5.41 -23.71 11.74
C VAL A 104 -6.15 -22.49 11.18
N ARG A 105 -7.35 -22.18 11.68
CA ARG A 105 -8.10 -20.97 11.27
C ARG A 105 -7.80 -19.76 12.16
N LYS A 106 -6.93 -19.90 13.16
CA LYS A 106 -6.45 -18.79 13.98
C LYS A 106 -5.61 -17.84 13.13
N GLY A 107 -5.42 -16.62 13.62
CA GLY A 107 -4.42 -15.73 13.03
C GLY A 107 -3.05 -16.40 13.06
N LEU A 108 -2.28 -16.31 11.96
CA LEU A 108 -1.01 -17.04 11.80
C LEU A 108 -0.04 -16.84 12.99
N ARG A 109 0.02 -15.64 13.57
CA ARG A 109 0.85 -15.36 14.75
C ARG A 109 0.42 -16.21 15.96
N ASP A 110 -0.86 -16.21 16.32
CA ASP A 110 -1.43 -17.00 17.42
C ASP A 110 -1.23 -18.51 17.17
N GLN A 111 -1.38 -18.97 15.93
CA GLN A 111 -1.09 -20.36 15.57
C GLN A 111 0.38 -20.71 15.79
N CYS A 112 1.32 -19.85 15.38
CA CYS A 112 2.75 -20.07 15.57
C CYS A 112 3.14 -20.07 17.05
N GLU A 113 2.61 -19.14 17.84
CA GLU A 113 2.83 -19.03 19.29
C GLU A 113 2.33 -20.30 20.00
N LYS A 114 1.07 -20.70 19.78
CA LYS A 114 0.53 -21.95 20.35
C LYS A 114 1.29 -23.19 19.90
N THR A 115 1.77 -23.21 18.66
CA THR A 115 2.60 -24.31 18.16
C THR A 115 3.89 -24.43 18.99
N ARG A 116 4.53 -23.30 19.30
CA ARG A 116 5.79 -23.27 20.06
C ARG A 116 5.62 -23.47 21.56
N GLU A 117 4.53 -22.97 22.12
CA GLU A 117 4.29 -22.96 23.57
C GLU A 117 3.52 -24.18 24.07
N VAL A 118 2.72 -24.81 23.21
CA VAL A 118 1.87 -25.95 23.59
C VAL A 118 2.24 -27.19 22.81
N LEU A 119 2.13 -27.16 21.48
CA LEU A 119 2.24 -28.35 20.64
C LEU A 119 3.65 -28.99 20.74
N LEU A 120 4.70 -28.21 20.52
CA LEU A 120 6.07 -28.71 20.55
C LEU A 120 6.52 -29.19 21.95
N PRO A 121 6.24 -28.48 23.06
CA PRO A 121 6.53 -28.98 24.40
C PRO A 121 5.80 -30.27 24.73
N GLU A 122 4.53 -30.41 24.36
CA GLU A 122 3.78 -31.66 24.56
C GLU A 122 4.36 -32.81 23.72
N ALA A 123 4.80 -32.54 22.50
CA ALA A 123 5.41 -33.56 21.64
C ALA A 123 6.73 -34.08 22.22
N LYS A 124 7.53 -33.18 22.80
CA LYS A 124 8.80 -33.53 23.46
C LYS A 124 8.62 -34.45 24.67
N LYS A 125 7.49 -34.36 25.39
CA LYS A 125 7.20 -35.21 26.56
C LYS A 125 7.01 -36.68 26.19
N LEU A 126 6.71 -36.99 24.93
CA LEU A 126 6.50 -38.36 24.45
C LEU A 126 7.81 -39.14 24.21
N GLY A 127 8.97 -38.46 24.28
CA GLY A 127 10.27 -39.05 24.03
C GLY A 127 10.66 -39.12 22.55
N PRO A 128 11.96 -39.30 22.25
CA PRO A 128 12.49 -39.19 20.89
C PRO A 128 12.09 -40.33 19.94
N ASN A 129 11.68 -41.49 20.47
CA ASN A 129 11.32 -42.66 19.67
C ASN A 129 9.81 -42.76 19.39
N HIS A 130 9.02 -41.78 19.80
CA HIS A 130 7.57 -41.79 19.55
C HIS A 130 7.28 -41.57 18.05
N GLU A 131 6.19 -42.14 17.55
CA GLU A 131 5.66 -41.96 16.18
C GLU A 131 5.38 -40.50 15.77
N LEU A 132 5.34 -39.59 16.76
CA LEU A 132 5.11 -38.16 16.54
C LEU A 132 6.41 -37.35 16.47
N SER A 133 7.54 -37.95 16.84
CA SER A 133 8.85 -37.32 16.78
C SER A 133 9.21 -36.75 15.40
N PRO A 134 8.84 -37.37 14.25
CA PRO A 134 9.20 -36.83 12.93
C PRO A 134 8.52 -35.49 12.62
N PHE A 135 7.47 -35.11 13.35
CA PHE A 135 6.75 -33.86 13.12
C PHE A 135 7.34 -32.67 13.88
N ALA A 136 8.07 -32.90 14.98
CA ALA A 136 8.53 -31.83 15.85
C ALA A 136 9.43 -30.82 15.13
N THR A 137 10.48 -31.30 14.45
CA THR A 137 11.43 -30.43 13.73
C THR A 137 10.79 -29.72 12.54
N PRO A 138 10.03 -30.40 11.65
CA PRO A 138 9.32 -29.72 10.57
C PRO A 138 8.35 -28.64 11.07
N ILE A 139 7.57 -28.91 12.12
CA ILE A 139 6.59 -27.95 12.67
C ILE A 139 7.29 -26.72 13.25
N ASP A 140 8.35 -26.91 14.03
CA ASP A 140 9.16 -25.81 14.57
C ASP A 140 9.74 -24.95 13.45
N THR A 141 10.29 -25.60 12.42
CA THR A 141 10.90 -24.92 11.27
C THR A 141 9.89 -24.07 10.50
N VAL A 142 8.71 -24.61 10.17
CA VAL A 142 7.71 -23.84 9.42
C VAL A 142 7.05 -22.75 10.26
N SER A 143 6.90 -22.96 11.57
CA SER A 143 6.39 -21.95 12.52
C SER A 143 7.35 -20.75 12.62
N LYS A 144 8.66 -21.00 12.79
CA LYS A 144 9.68 -19.94 12.79
C LYS A 144 9.69 -19.15 11.49
N ALA A 145 9.71 -19.86 10.35
CA ALA A 145 9.68 -19.22 9.04
C ALA A 145 8.40 -18.39 8.80
N ALA A 146 7.27 -18.80 9.36
CA ALA A 146 6.03 -18.03 9.31
C ALA A 146 6.10 -16.75 10.15
N LEU A 147 6.66 -16.82 11.36
CA LEU A 147 6.89 -15.63 12.20
C LEU A 147 7.84 -14.63 11.54
N GLU A 148 8.96 -15.10 10.98
CA GLU A 148 9.89 -14.26 10.23
C GLU A 148 9.21 -13.60 9.01
N ALA A 149 8.36 -14.34 8.28
CA ALA A 149 7.60 -13.78 7.17
C ALA A 149 6.62 -12.68 7.62
N LEU A 150 5.99 -12.83 8.79
CA LEU A 150 5.13 -11.79 9.36
C LEU A 150 5.92 -10.52 9.68
N GLU A 151 7.13 -10.65 10.23
CA GLU A 151 8.01 -9.49 10.51
C GLU A 151 8.45 -8.79 9.23
N VAL A 152 8.86 -9.55 8.20
CA VAL A 152 9.20 -8.99 6.88
C VAL A 152 8.01 -8.25 6.28
N ARG A 153 6.79 -8.80 6.39
CA ARG A 153 5.57 -8.12 5.92
C ARG A 153 5.33 -6.81 6.68
N THR A 154 5.50 -6.80 8.01
CA THR A 154 5.36 -5.58 8.81
C THR A 154 6.37 -4.52 8.37
N LYS A 155 7.64 -4.89 8.18
CA LYS A 155 8.68 -3.97 7.68
C LYS A 155 8.35 -3.44 6.29
N ALA A 156 7.88 -4.29 5.37
CA ALA A 156 7.48 -3.88 4.03
C ALA A 156 6.30 -2.89 4.04
N LYS A 157 5.30 -3.10 4.91
CA LYS A 157 4.18 -2.16 5.09
C LYS A 157 4.66 -0.83 5.67
N GLY A 158 5.56 -0.86 6.66
CA GLY A 158 6.18 0.35 7.19
C GLY A 158 6.94 1.14 6.13
N ASN A 159 7.78 0.48 5.33
CA ASN A 159 8.50 1.11 4.22
C ASN A 159 7.56 1.73 3.18
N ARG A 160 6.46 1.05 2.84
CA ARG A 160 5.43 1.61 1.94
C ARG A 160 4.80 2.87 2.51
N GLN A 161 4.56 2.93 3.82
CA GLN A 161 4.02 4.13 4.44
C GLN A 161 5.01 5.30 4.38
N LEU A 162 6.29 5.06 4.64
CA LEU A 162 7.33 6.10 4.52
C LEU A 162 7.37 6.69 3.12
N VAL A 163 7.44 5.85 2.08
CA VAL A 163 7.44 6.30 0.68
C VAL A 163 6.13 7.00 0.30
N SER A 164 4.99 6.60 0.89
CA SER A 164 3.72 7.29 0.68
C SER A 164 3.75 8.71 1.25
N ASN A 165 4.33 8.90 2.43
CA ASN A 165 4.46 10.22 3.04
C ASN A 165 5.40 11.10 2.21
N GLU A 166 6.56 10.59 1.79
CA GLU A 166 7.49 11.29 0.89
C GLU A 166 6.80 11.68 -0.44
N THR A 167 5.92 10.82 -0.95
CA THR A 167 5.14 11.11 -2.14
C THR A 167 4.18 12.27 -1.94
N ASP A 168 3.52 12.34 -0.79
CA ASP A 168 2.57 13.42 -0.50
C ASP A 168 3.31 14.74 -0.23
N GLU A 169 4.44 14.71 0.49
CA GLU A 169 5.32 15.87 0.69
C GLU A 169 5.84 16.42 -0.65
N TRP A 170 6.27 15.55 -1.56
CA TRP A 170 6.70 15.97 -2.91
C TRP A 170 5.55 16.64 -3.67
N LYS A 171 4.33 16.08 -3.66
CA LYS A 171 3.16 16.68 -4.31
C LYS A 171 2.79 18.05 -3.73
N GLU A 172 2.91 18.22 -2.42
CA GLU A 172 2.73 19.52 -1.77
C GLU A 172 3.79 20.52 -2.25
N GLY A 173 5.04 20.09 -2.35
CA GLY A 173 6.13 20.86 -2.95
C GLY A 173 5.82 21.31 -4.38
N ILE A 174 5.26 20.43 -5.22
CA ILE A 174 4.82 20.78 -6.58
C ILE A 174 3.73 21.85 -6.57
N ASN A 175 2.73 21.73 -5.70
CA ASN A 175 1.68 22.73 -5.59
C ASN A 175 2.21 24.09 -5.10
N ALA A 176 3.20 24.09 -4.21
CA ALA A 176 3.88 25.31 -3.77
C ALA A 176 4.68 25.94 -4.94
N LEU A 177 5.46 25.15 -5.68
CA LEU A 177 6.20 25.60 -6.86
C LEU A 177 5.27 26.22 -7.91
N ARG A 178 4.17 25.55 -8.21
CA ARG A 178 3.10 26.01 -9.10
C ARG A 178 2.52 27.36 -8.68
N THR A 179 2.26 27.53 -7.38
CA THR A 179 1.69 28.77 -6.83
C THR A 179 2.68 29.93 -6.94
N THR A 180 3.95 29.71 -6.57
CA THR A 180 5.02 30.70 -6.68
C THR A 180 5.24 31.12 -8.14
N THR A 181 5.31 30.15 -9.05
CA THR A 181 5.49 30.39 -10.48
C THR A 181 4.35 31.22 -11.06
N TYR A 182 3.10 30.91 -10.71
CA TYR A 182 1.95 31.70 -11.11
C TYR A 182 2.05 33.17 -10.64
N ALA A 183 2.52 33.39 -9.41
CA ALA A 183 2.74 34.74 -8.89
C ALA A 183 3.84 35.50 -9.66
N GLU A 184 4.94 34.83 -10.01
CA GLU A 184 6.01 35.44 -10.83
C GLU A 184 5.53 35.76 -12.25
N LEU A 185 4.77 34.85 -12.88
CA LEU A 185 4.16 35.10 -14.19
C LEU A 185 3.21 36.30 -14.17
N LEU A 186 2.43 36.50 -13.10
CA LEU A 186 1.59 37.70 -12.96
C LEU A 186 2.40 39.00 -12.92
N LYS A 187 3.58 38.98 -12.28
CA LYS A 187 4.48 40.15 -12.26
C LYS A 187 5.03 40.44 -13.66
N ILE A 188 5.46 39.40 -14.38
CA ILE A 188 5.94 39.51 -15.77
C ILE A 188 4.82 40.05 -16.67
N ALA A 189 3.61 39.49 -16.56
CA ALA A 189 2.47 39.91 -17.35
C ALA A 189 2.12 41.38 -17.10
N THR A 190 2.15 41.82 -15.83
CA THR A 190 1.92 43.22 -15.47
C THR A 190 2.98 44.14 -16.07
N ALA A 191 4.26 43.78 -15.95
CA ALA A 191 5.37 44.56 -16.48
C ALA A 191 5.33 44.68 -18.01
N LYS A 192 4.92 43.61 -18.71
CA LYS A 192 4.87 43.52 -20.17
C LYS A 192 3.49 43.82 -20.78
N LYS A 193 2.51 44.19 -19.94
CA LYS A 193 1.11 44.45 -20.33
C LYS A 193 0.45 43.26 -21.06
N LEU A 194 0.81 42.03 -20.66
CA LEU A 194 0.21 40.81 -21.18
C LEU A 194 -1.10 40.51 -20.44
N PRO A 195 -2.10 39.88 -21.11
CA PRO A 195 -3.35 39.54 -20.48
C PRO A 195 -3.17 38.41 -19.44
N LYS A 196 -4.07 38.33 -18.46
CA LYS A 196 -4.07 37.23 -17.47
C LYS A 196 -4.16 35.84 -18.13
N SER A 197 -4.83 35.73 -19.27
CA SER A 197 -4.94 34.49 -20.04
C SER A 197 -3.59 33.98 -20.55
N TRP A 198 -2.58 34.84 -20.72
CA TRP A 198 -1.22 34.42 -21.02
C TRP A 198 -0.63 33.62 -19.84
N VAL A 199 -0.76 34.13 -18.61
CA VAL A 199 -0.33 33.40 -17.39
C VAL A 199 -1.05 32.06 -17.24
N GLU A 200 -2.36 32.03 -17.52
CA GLU A 200 -3.16 30.81 -17.41
C GLU A 200 -2.80 29.76 -18.47
N SER A 201 -2.15 30.14 -19.58
CA SER A 201 -1.78 29.22 -20.66
C SER A 201 -0.66 28.24 -20.29
N PHE A 202 0.17 28.58 -19.29
CA PHE A 202 1.26 27.72 -18.80
C PHE A 202 0.79 26.57 -17.90
N PHE A 203 -0.51 26.51 -17.59
CA PHE A 203 -1.08 25.47 -16.73
C PHE A 203 -2.24 24.80 -17.46
N ARG A 204 -2.33 23.46 -17.38
CA ARG A 204 -3.47 22.76 -17.98
C ARG A 204 -4.75 23.18 -17.27
N LYS A 205 -5.81 23.36 -18.06
CA LYS A 205 -7.15 23.51 -17.50
C LYS A 205 -7.56 22.15 -16.93
N PRO A 206 -8.19 22.10 -15.74
CA PRO A 206 -8.70 20.85 -15.21
C PRO A 206 -9.69 20.25 -16.21
N ASP A 207 -9.45 19.00 -16.62
CA ASP A 207 -10.39 18.26 -17.46
C ASP A 207 -11.73 18.18 -16.71
N ALA A 208 -12.76 18.84 -17.26
CA ALA A 208 -14.13 18.78 -16.74
C ALA A 208 -14.73 17.35 -16.79
N ALA A 209 -14.03 16.38 -17.38
CA ALA A 209 -14.53 15.05 -17.73
C ALA A 209 -14.05 13.90 -16.83
N ARG A 210 -13.39 14.17 -15.68
CA ARG A 210 -13.08 13.12 -14.67
C ARG A 210 -13.91 13.24 -13.40
N GLY A 211 -15.09 13.83 -13.51
CA GLY A 211 -16.09 13.92 -12.45
C GLY A 211 -17.48 13.55 -12.95
N GLU A 212 -17.66 12.31 -13.41
CA GLU A 212 -18.95 11.61 -13.27
C GLU A 212 -18.92 10.89 -11.91
N ASP A 213 -19.96 10.74 -11.11
CA ASP A 213 -21.26 11.38 -10.96
C ASP A 213 -21.72 10.88 -9.58
N VAL A 214 -21.87 11.79 -8.60
CA VAL A 214 -22.79 11.55 -7.47
C VAL A 214 -23.90 12.57 -7.63
N ASP A 215 -24.70 12.35 -8.67
CA ASP A 215 -26.02 12.92 -8.78
C ASP A 215 -26.94 12.15 -7.83
N THR A 216 -27.00 12.56 -6.56
CA THR A 216 -28.12 12.21 -5.69
C THR A 216 -29.32 13.02 -6.15
N GLY A 217 -29.96 12.54 -7.21
CA GLY A 217 -31.28 12.96 -7.61
C GLY A 217 -32.31 12.54 -6.56
N GLU A 218 -32.65 13.44 -5.64
CA GLU A 218 -33.91 13.40 -4.89
C GLU A 218 -34.44 14.83 -4.78
N GLY A 219 -35.36 15.17 -5.69
CA GLY A 219 -35.99 16.48 -5.78
C GLY A 219 -37.05 16.51 -6.87
N ALA A 220 -37.96 15.53 -6.87
CA ALA A 220 -39.20 15.58 -7.63
C ALA A 220 -40.36 15.60 -6.63
N GLU A 221 -40.74 16.80 -6.19
CA GLU A 221 -42.04 17.04 -5.55
C GLU A 221 -43.13 16.78 -6.59
N VAL A 222 -44.01 15.83 -6.23
CA VAL A 222 -45.16 15.41 -7.02
C VAL A 222 -46.25 16.48 -6.92
N GLU A 223 -46.72 16.90 -8.09
CA GLU A 223 -47.89 17.74 -8.32
C GLU A 223 -49.12 17.23 -7.54
N GLY A 224 -49.75 18.13 -6.78
CA GLY A 224 -51.08 17.93 -6.22
C GLY A 224 -52.07 18.86 -6.88
N GLU A 225 -52.75 18.39 -7.93
CA GLU A 225 -53.93 19.03 -8.50
C GLU A 225 -55.21 18.26 -8.09
N GLY A 226 -56.13 19.00 -7.45
CA GLY A 226 -57.58 18.81 -7.53
C GLY A 226 -58.28 18.19 -6.30
N PRO A 227 -59.58 18.47 -6.07
CA PRO A 227 -60.51 19.38 -6.77
C PRO A 227 -60.85 20.67 -5.99
#